data_AF-A0A9P4VVL4-F1
#
_entry.id   AF-A0A9P4VVL4-F1
#
_cell.length_a   1.000
_cell.length_b   1.000
_cell.length_c   1.000
_cell.angle_alpha   90.00
_cell.angle_beta   90.00
_cell.angle_gamma   90.00
#
_symmetry.space_group_name_H-M   'P 1'
#
loop_
_entity.id
_entity.type
_entity.pdbx_description
1 polymer ?
#
loop_
_entity_poly.entity_id
_entity_poly.type
_entity_poly.pdbx_seq_one_letter_code
_entity_poly.pdbx_strand_id
1 'polypeptide(L)'
;MSLKRERNISPPPNKRRKLSDAVPDIRNMSQIDVSKSSSALLCPSIRIFSWNVNGIAPFLQKSISSFFSPVSNTSNIKSSVGAVKVRNISPPRPTASIRSFLQRHRWPHAVLLQEVKINSQDERTKRAVQVAVNGRISTQDDGPDYVVHLTLPEDKSNVRGFGGKMYGVASIIRSDFYEKQIERVRTVEWDREGRVNIIETKDRTALFNIYAVNGTTNPYRSPASGKTIGTRHDRKLAFHRHLLDECQRLERDGWQLILAGDFNIARNRIDGHPNLREYPTQHVFNRADFNRKFFEDEEGLAGIDVFRYLKGDEKRYTYHPRGREWGSSCDRVDFIITSKSLVAEGRLVDADILDSAKERGPSDHVPIWVEVKPQLRPESAEQRKE
;
A
#
# COMPACT_ATOMS: atom_id res chain seq x y z
N MET A 1 60.02 -17.53 27.33
CA MET A 1 58.94 -17.72 26.33
C MET A 1 57.62 -17.29 26.94
N SER A 2 56.77 -16.64 26.13
CA SER A 2 55.42 -16.12 26.44
C SER A 2 55.35 -14.69 27.00
N LEU A 3 55.03 -13.76 26.09
CA LEU A 3 54.59 -12.38 26.34
C LEU A 3 53.09 -12.38 26.67
N LYS A 4 52.68 -11.75 27.77
CA LYS A 4 51.28 -11.35 28.02
C LYS A 4 51.18 -9.82 27.99
N ARG A 5 50.31 -9.32 27.10
CA ARG A 5 49.94 -7.91 26.93
C ARG A 5 48.93 -7.49 28.00
N GLU A 6 49.16 -6.33 28.60
CA GLU A 6 48.24 -5.63 29.48
C GLU A 6 47.26 -4.73 28.70
N ARG A 7 46.07 -4.57 29.29
CA ARG A 7 44.92 -3.83 28.76
C ARG A 7 45.00 -2.36 29.19
N ASN A 8 44.85 -1.43 28.25
CA ASN A 8 44.67 0.00 28.53
C ASN A 8 43.18 0.37 28.48
N ILE A 9 42.69 0.95 29.57
CA ILE A 9 41.33 1.48 29.77
C ILE A 9 41.40 3.00 29.57
N SER A 10 40.53 3.56 28.72
CA SER A 10 40.43 5.00 28.44
C SER A 10 39.63 5.75 29.52
N PRO A 11 40.02 6.99 29.89
CA PRO A 11 39.27 7.83 30.83
C PRO A 11 38.11 8.61 30.15
N PRO A 12 37.11 9.09 30.93
CA PRO A 12 35.87 9.68 30.41
C PRO A 12 36.01 11.16 30.00
N PRO A 13 35.12 11.69 29.14
CA PRO A 13 35.22 13.06 28.64
C PRO A 13 34.64 14.13 29.59
N ASN A 14 35.26 15.32 29.52
CA ASN A 14 35.09 16.48 30.40
C ASN A 14 33.77 17.25 30.26
N LYS A 15 33.40 17.91 31.37
CA LYS A 15 32.24 18.80 31.58
C LYS A 15 32.24 20.08 30.70
N ARG A 16 31.09 20.31 30.07
CA ARG A 16 30.26 21.54 30.01
C ARG A 16 30.96 22.92 30.18
N ARG A 17 30.93 23.74 29.12
CA ARG A 17 31.02 25.21 29.17
C ARG A 17 29.81 25.86 28.49
N LYS A 18 29.33 26.96 29.08
CA LYS A 18 28.08 27.68 28.86
C LYS A 18 28.41 29.04 28.23
N LEU A 19 27.81 29.40 27.09
CA LEU A 19 27.82 30.74 26.46
C LEU A 19 26.45 30.88 25.77
N SER A 20 25.48 31.51 26.42
CA SER A 20 25.08 32.93 26.37
C SER A 20 24.00 33.18 25.31
N ASP A 21 22.79 33.41 25.82
CA ASP A 21 21.57 33.75 25.09
C ASP A 21 21.71 35.06 24.29
N ALA A 22 21.28 35.03 23.03
CA ALA A 22 20.97 36.21 22.26
C ALA A 22 19.63 35.98 21.53
N VAL A 23 18.58 36.56 22.09
CA VAL A 23 17.24 36.65 21.52
C VAL A 23 17.23 37.85 20.56
N PRO A 24 16.83 37.70 19.27
CA PRO A 24 16.59 38.86 18.42
C PRO A 24 15.23 39.48 18.73
N ASP A 25 15.28 40.78 18.98
CA ASP A 25 14.19 41.69 19.32
C ASP A 25 13.16 41.81 18.18
N ILE A 26 11.91 41.45 18.45
CA ILE A 26 10.77 41.63 17.54
C ILE A 26 10.17 42.99 17.86
N ARG A 27 10.66 44.05 17.21
CA ARG A 27 10.00 45.36 17.07
C ARG A 27 10.79 46.24 16.09
N ASN A 28 10.38 46.20 14.82
CA ASN A 28 10.51 47.23 13.77
C ASN A 28 10.82 46.62 12.40
N MET A 29 9.81 46.02 11.77
CA MET A 29 9.74 45.91 10.30
C MET A 29 8.27 46.03 9.87
N SER A 30 7.71 47.22 10.06
CA SER A 30 6.53 47.66 9.32
C SER A 30 6.98 48.20 7.97
N GLN A 31 6.31 47.74 6.91
CA GLN A 31 6.47 48.12 5.49
C GLN A 31 7.59 47.40 4.74
N ILE A 32 7.30 46.17 4.30
CA ILE A 32 7.82 45.63 3.04
C ILE A 32 6.62 45.35 2.14
N ASP A 33 6.70 45.94 0.95
CA ASP A 33 5.73 45.88 -0.15
C ASP A 33 5.17 44.48 -0.39
N VAL A 34 3.87 44.33 -0.10
CA VAL A 34 3.05 43.19 -0.53
C VAL A 34 2.57 43.44 -1.95
N SER A 35 3.51 43.49 -2.90
CA SER A 35 3.17 43.47 -4.32
C SER A 35 4.37 43.01 -5.15
N LYS A 36 4.50 41.68 -5.27
CA LYS A 36 5.21 40.88 -6.30
C LYS A 36 5.83 39.63 -5.68
N SER A 37 4.99 38.68 -5.30
CA SER A 37 5.34 37.25 -5.25
C SER A 37 4.07 36.42 -5.33
N SER A 38 3.28 36.67 -6.37
CA SER A 38 2.06 35.94 -6.70
C SER A 38 2.32 35.01 -7.88
N SER A 39 3.20 34.02 -7.73
CA SER A 39 3.28 32.89 -8.69
C SER A 39 4.11 31.69 -8.24
N ALA A 40 4.39 31.50 -6.94
CA ALA A 40 4.78 30.16 -6.46
C ALA A 40 3.52 29.29 -6.47
N LEU A 41 3.21 28.76 -7.65
CA LEU A 41 2.09 27.88 -7.93
C LEU A 41 1.92 26.88 -6.78
N LEU A 42 0.75 26.92 -6.14
CA LEU A 42 0.22 25.84 -5.31
C LEU A 42 0.15 24.59 -6.20
N CYS A 43 1.25 23.87 -6.35
CA CYS A 43 1.20 22.49 -6.82
C CYS A 43 0.59 21.69 -5.68
N PRO A 44 -0.67 21.24 -5.77
CA PRO A 44 -1.24 20.44 -4.69
C PRO A 44 -0.40 19.18 -4.55
N SER A 45 -0.05 18.87 -3.30
CA SER A 45 0.56 17.60 -2.95
C SER A 45 -0.35 16.45 -3.34
N ILE A 46 0.26 15.34 -3.72
CA ILE A 46 -0.38 14.10 -4.12
C ILE A 46 -0.47 13.21 -2.89
N ARG A 47 -1.69 12.79 -2.56
CA ARG A 47 -1.97 11.88 -1.45
C ARG A 47 -2.31 10.49 -1.94
N ILE A 48 -1.57 9.50 -1.45
CA ILE A 48 -1.65 8.10 -1.86
C ILE A 48 -1.91 7.25 -0.63
N PHE A 49 -2.90 6.36 -0.71
CA PHE A 49 -3.18 5.36 0.32
C PHE A 49 -2.79 3.96 -0.15
N SER A 50 -2.41 3.11 0.79
CA SER A 50 -2.28 1.67 0.58
C SER A 50 -3.04 0.90 1.65
N TRP A 51 -3.74 -0.17 1.26
CA TRP A 51 -4.56 -0.95 2.18
C TRP A 51 -4.77 -2.39 1.70
N ASN A 52 -4.28 -3.37 2.47
CA ASN A 52 -4.68 -4.75 2.31
C ASN A 52 -6.13 -4.92 2.80
N VAL A 53 -7.05 -5.18 1.88
CA VAL A 53 -8.49 -5.26 2.19
C VAL A 53 -8.94 -6.66 2.61
N ASN A 54 -8.06 -7.66 2.47
CA ASN A 54 -8.33 -9.07 2.77
C ASN A 54 -9.68 -9.55 2.20
N GLY A 55 -9.81 -9.40 0.88
CA GLY A 55 -11.00 -9.72 0.09
C GLY A 55 -11.89 -8.52 -0.14
N ILE A 56 -12.19 -8.24 -1.42
CA ILE A 56 -12.99 -7.05 -1.80
C ILE A 56 -14.49 -7.20 -1.49
N ALA A 57 -14.98 -8.42 -1.30
CA ALA A 57 -16.41 -8.72 -1.23
C ALA A 57 -17.22 -7.91 -0.19
N PRO A 58 -16.71 -7.63 1.04
CA PRO A 58 -17.43 -6.81 2.02
C PRO A 58 -17.72 -5.37 1.56
N PHE A 59 -16.99 -4.88 0.56
CA PHE A 59 -17.10 -3.53 0.02
C PHE A 59 -18.06 -3.44 -1.18
N LEU A 60 -18.53 -4.58 -1.68
CA LEU A 60 -19.39 -4.65 -2.86
C LEU A 60 -20.85 -4.82 -2.45
N GLN A 61 -21.76 -4.18 -3.20
CA GLN A 61 -23.18 -4.42 -3.04
C GLN A 61 -23.52 -5.86 -3.48
N LYS A 62 -24.29 -6.58 -2.65
CA LYS A 62 -24.80 -7.91 -3.02
C LYS A 62 -25.78 -7.77 -4.18
N SER A 63 -25.62 -8.61 -5.20
CA SER A 63 -26.55 -8.59 -6.33
C SER A 63 -27.95 -9.04 -5.93
N ILE A 64 -28.98 -8.41 -6.50
CA ILE A 64 -30.40 -8.75 -6.27
C ILE A 64 -30.69 -10.24 -6.57
N SER A 65 -29.99 -10.86 -7.52
CA SER A 65 -30.14 -12.29 -7.84
C SER A 65 -29.76 -13.24 -6.70
N SER A 66 -28.97 -12.80 -5.72
CA SER A 66 -28.60 -13.62 -4.54
C SER A 66 -29.74 -13.78 -3.53
N PHE A 67 -30.83 -13.02 -3.69
CA PHE A 67 -32.04 -13.10 -2.86
C PHE A 67 -33.10 -14.03 -3.43
N PHE A 68 -32.91 -14.52 -4.67
CA PHE A 68 -33.77 -15.52 -5.28
C PHE A 68 -33.07 -16.87 -5.24
N SER A 69 -33.25 -17.62 -4.15
CA SER A 69 -32.92 -19.05 -4.12
C SER A 69 -33.92 -19.80 -5.00
N PRO A 70 -33.50 -20.77 -5.83
CA PRO A 70 -34.45 -21.66 -6.49
C PRO A 70 -35.15 -22.47 -5.40
N VAL A 71 -36.48 -22.41 -5.35
CA VAL A 71 -37.27 -23.34 -4.56
C VAL A 71 -36.95 -24.74 -5.09
N SER A 72 -36.35 -25.60 -4.27
CA SER A 72 -36.17 -27.00 -4.59
C SER A 72 -37.55 -27.61 -4.81
N ASN A 73 -37.83 -28.10 -6.02
CA ASN A 73 -39.04 -28.85 -6.33
C ASN A 73 -39.07 -30.15 -5.51
N THR A 74 -39.72 -30.11 -4.35
CA THR A 74 -40.33 -31.28 -3.74
C THR A 74 -41.82 -31.23 -4.04
N SER A 75 -42.24 -32.14 -4.91
CA SER A 75 -43.62 -32.41 -5.28
C SER A 75 -44.44 -32.82 -4.05
N ASN A 76 -45.39 -31.96 -3.67
CA ASN A 76 -46.76 -32.28 -3.23
C ASN A 76 -47.29 -31.12 -2.38
N ILE A 77 -48.37 -30.47 -2.83
CA ILE A 77 -49.59 -30.10 -2.08
C ILE A 77 -50.34 -29.00 -2.85
N LYS A 78 -51.67 -29.16 -2.82
CA LYS A 78 -52.72 -28.47 -3.55
C LYS A 78 -52.80 -26.96 -3.29
N SER A 79 -53.10 -26.25 -4.38
CA SER A 79 -53.84 -24.99 -4.51
C SER A 79 -54.18 -24.19 -3.24
N SER A 80 -53.53 -23.04 -3.08
CA SER A 80 -54.16 -21.82 -2.59
C SER A 80 -53.48 -20.62 -3.23
N VAL A 81 -54.22 -19.88 -4.05
CA VAL A 81 -53.78 -18.64 -4.70
C VAL A 81 -53.63 -17.57 -3.61
N GLY A 82 -52.38 -17.32 -3.20
CA GLY A 82 -52.01 -16.21 -2.34
C GLY A 82 -51.04 -15.30 -3.09
N ALA A 83 -51.45 -14.08 -3.38
CA ALA A 83 -50.63 -13.07 -4.03
C ALA A 83 -49.32 -12.88 -3.26
N VAL A 84 -48.19 -13.17 -3.91
CA VAL A 84 -46.85 -12.91 -3.38
C VAL A 84 -46.67 -11.40 -3.31
N LYS A 85 -46.79 -10.84 -2.10
CA LYS A 85 -46.40 -9.46 -1.81
C LYS A 85 -44.88 -9.37 -1.98
N VAL A 86 -44.43 -8.87 -3.13
CA VAL A 86 -43.04 -8.48 -3.36
C VAL A 86 -42.71 -7.38 -2.35
N ARG A 87 -42.08 -7.74 -1.23
CA ARG A 87 -41.47 -6.77 -0.34
C ARG A 87 -40.32 -6.13 -1.13
N ASN A 88 -40.40 -4.82 -1.36
CA ASN A 88 -39.26 -4.00 -1.78
C ASN A 88 -38.20 -4.04 -0.68
N ILE A 89 -37.46 -5.13 -0.59
CA ILE A 89 -36.28 -5.25 0.26
C ILE A 89 -35.17 -4.55 -0.51
N SER A 90 -34.90 -3.29 -0.17
CA SER A 90 -33.69 -2.62 -0.63
C SER A 90 -32.50 -3.55 -0.33
N PRO A 91 -31.58 -3.78 -1.28
CA PRO A 91 -30.46 -4.67 -1.04
C PRO A 91 -29.70 -4.19 0.21
N PRO A 92 -29.31 -5.10 1.11
CA PRO A 92 -28.57 -4.76 2.31
C PRO A 92 -27.33 -3.97 1.91
N ARG A 93 -27.17 -2.80 2.52
CA ARG A 93 -26.02 -1.93 2.25
C ARG A 93 -24.73 -2.68 2.62
N PRO A 94 -23.63 -2.48 1.86
CA PRO A 94 -22.32 -3.01 2.22
C PRO A 94 -21.96 -2.65 3.66
N THR A 95 -21.27 -3.54 4.36
CA THR A 95 -20.80 -3.28 5.73
C THR A 95 -19.67 -2.24 5.75
N ALA A 96 -18.98 -2.06 4.63
CA ALA A 96 -17.99 -1.02 4.40
C ALA A 96 -18.13 -0.48 2.96
N SER A 97 -17.68 0.75 2.73
CA SER A 97 -17.84 1.42 1.43
C SER A 97 -16.53 2.08 1.01
N ILE A 98 -16.05 1.73 -0.20
CA ILE A 98 -14.85 2.33 -0.78
C ILE A 98 -15.11 3.81 -1.09
N ARG A 99 -16.26 4.15 -1.69
CA ARG A 99 -16.62 5.54 -1.93
C ARG A 99 -16.64 6.36 -0.63
N SER A 100 -17.10 5.78 0.48
CA SER A 100 -17.17 6.50 1.76
C SER A 100 -15.78 6.69 2.35
N PHE A 101 -14.88 5.72 2.15
CA PHE A 101 -13.46 5.84 2.45
C PHE A 101 -12.82 6.99 1.65
N LEU A 102 -13.08 7.05 0.34
CA LEU A 102 -12.56 8.12 -0.51
C LEU A 102 -13.06 9.50 -0.05
N GLN A 103 -14.35 9.63 0.25
CA GLN A 103 -14.96 10.88 0.71
C GLN A 103 -14.36 11.36 2.04
N ARG A 104 -14.31 10.49 3.06
CA ARG A 104 -13.82 10.87 4.40
C ARG A 104 -12.34 11.23 4.42
N HIS A 105 -11.56 10.69 3.48
CA HIS A 105 -10.14 10.97 3.30
C HIS A 105 -9.87 12.01 2.23
N ARG A 106 -10.87 12.85 1.92
CA ARG A 106 -10.79 14.02 1.03
C ARG A 106 -10.33 13.69 -0.39
N TRP A 107 -10.88 12.62 -0.95
CA TRP A 107 -10.70 12.23 -2.35
C TRP A 107 -9.22 12.11 -2.75
N PRO A 108 -8.47 11.16 -2.17
CA PRO A 108 -7.04 10.99 -2.43
C PRO A 108 -6.76 10.75 -3.91
N HIS A 109 -5.53 11.02 -4.35
CA HIS A 109 -5.17 10.90 -5.76
C HIS A 109 -5.07 9.44 -6.19
N ALA A 110 -4.64 8.56 -5.28
CA ALA A 110 -4.63 7.12 -5.50
C ALA A 110 -4.93 6.34 -4.22
N VAL A 111 -5.60 5.20 -4.36
CA VAL A 111 -5.75 4.17 -3.33
C VAL A 111 -5.33 2.83 -3.90
N LEU A 112 -4.36 2.20 -3.25
CA LEU A 112 -3.74 0.95 -3.64
C LEU A 112 -4.28 -0.16 -2.74
N LEU A 113 -5.07 -1.07 -3.30
CA LEU A 113 -5.66 -2.18 -2.57
C LEU A 113 -4.90 -3.48 -2.83
N GLN A 114 -4.63 -4.22 -1.77
CA GLN A 114 -4.06 -5.56 -1.81
C GLN A 114 -5.06 -6.63 -1.36
N GLU A 115 -4.83 -7.87 -1.78
CA GLU A 115 -5.71 -9.02 -1.54
C GLU A 115 -7.15 -8.77 -1.97
N VAL A 116 -7.37 -8.26 -3.19
CA VAL A 116 -8.74 -8.08 -3.68
C VAL A 116 -9.48 -9.41 -3.85
N LYS A 117 -8.75 -10.53 -4.04
CA LYS A 117 -9.28 -11.91 -4.14
C LYS A 117 -10.37 -12.06 -5.18
N ILE A 118 -10.14 -11.48 -6.36
CA ILE A 118 -11.05 -11.58 -7.51
C ILE A 118 -10.47 -12.64 -8.45
N ASN A 119 -11.30 -13.59 -8.87
CA ASN A 119 -10.92 -14.53 -9.92
C ASN A 119 -10.76 -13.74 -11.24
N SER A 120 -9.69 -14.00 -11.99
CA SER A 120 -9.38 -13.26 -13.23
C SER A 120 -10.45 -13.40 -14.34
N GLN A 121 -11.36 -14.36 -14.24
CA GLN A 121 -12.49 -14.56 -15.16
C GLN A 121 -13.82 -13.99 -14.62
N ASP A 122 -13.86 -13.46 -13.40
CA ASP A 122 -15.08 -12.96 -12.77
C ASP A 122 -15.39 -11.50 -13.18
N GLU A 123 -15.84 -11.31 -14.41
CA GLU A 123 -16.20 -9.99 -14.97
C GLU A 123 -17.27 -9.26 -14.16
N ARG A 124 -18.16 -10.00 -13.50
CA ARG A 124 -19.21 -9.42 -12.66
C ARG A 124 -18.62 -8.71 -11.46
N THR A 125 -17.72 -9.38 -10.74
CA THR A 125 -17.04 -8.79 -9.58
C THR A 125 -16.16 -7.62 -10.01
N LYS A 126 -15.44 -7.71 -11.14
CA LYS A 126 -14.65 -6.59 -11.69
C LYS A 126 -15.51 -5.32 -11.91
N ARG A 127 -16.66 -5.46 -12.56
CA ARG A 127 -17.61 -4.34 -12.75
C ARG A 127 -18.18 -3.82 -11.43
N ALA A 128 -18.47 -4.72 -10.48
CA ALA A 128 -18.95 -4.34 -9.17
C ALA A 128 -17.94 -3.48 -8.40
N VAL A 129 -16.63 -3.71 -8.56
CA VAL A 129 -15.58 -2.84 -8.00
C VAL A 129 -15.68 -1.43 -8.59
N GLN A 130 -15.78 -1.30 -9.93
CA GLN A 130 -15.93 0.00 -10.58
C GLN A 130 -17.16 0.77 -10.06
N VAL A 131 -18.28 0.06 -9.88
CA VAL A 131 -19.52 0.62 -9.31
C VAL A 131 -19.33 0.99 -7.84
N ALA A 132 -18.66 0.18 -7.03
CA ALA A 132 -18.44 0.49 -5.61
C ALA A 132 -17.52 1.71 -5.39
N VAL A 133 -16.63 1.99 -6.35
CA VAL A 133 -15.71 3.13 -6.32
C VAL A 133 -16.38 4.44 -6.73
N ASN A 134 -17.26 4.41 -7.75
CA ASN A 134 -17.87 5.62 -8.32
C ASN A 134 -19.37 5.79 -8.03
N GLY A 135 -20.00 4.78 -7.44
CA GLY A 135 -21.40 4.82 -7.04
C GLY A 135 -21.62 5.87 -5.97
N ARG A 136 -22.42 6.88 -6.29
CA ARG A 136 -22.73 8.01 -5.40
C ARG A 136 -23.42 7.52 -4.12
N ILE A 137 -22.95 7.95 -2.96
CA ILE A 137 -23.51 7.52 -1.65
C ILE A 137 -24.75 8.33 -1.28
N SER A 138 -24.84 9.56 -1.78
CA SER A 138 -25.97 10.46 -1.57
C SER A 138 -26.12 11.39 -2.77
N THR A 139 -27.23 12.12 -2.84
CA THR A 139 -27.45 13.18 -3.86
C THR A 139 -26.46 14.34 -3.73
N GLN A 140 -25.76 14.46 -2.60
CA GLN A 140 -24.72 15.47 -2.33
C GLN A 140 -23.31 14.94 -2.58
N ASP A 141 -23.13 13.69 -3.00
CA ASP A 141 -21.82 13.16 -3.38
C ASP A 141 -21.40 13.75 -4.73
N ASP A 142 -20.70 14.88 -4.69
CA ASP A 142 -20.12 15.60 -5.82
C ASP A 142 -18.64 15.24 -6.07
N GLY A 143 -18.13 14.20 -5.40
CA GLY A 143 -16.73 13.82 -5.50
C GLY A 143 -16.29 13.42 -6.90
N PRO A 144 -14.99 13.45 -7.21
CA PRO A 144 -14.48 13.07 -8.51
C PRO A 144 -14.69 11.58 -8.79
N ASP A 145 -14.65 11.23 -10.07
CA ASP A 145 -14.61 9.83 -10.49
C ASP A 145 -13.18 9.27 -10.39
N TYR A 146 -13.08 7.95 -10.44
CA TYR A 146 -11.83 7.20 -10.40
C TYR A 146 -11.80 6.11 -11.47
N VAL A 147 -10.62 5.91 -12.03
CA VAL A 147 -10.25 4.79 -12.88
C VAL A 147 -9.74 3.63 -12.00
N VAL A 148 -10.21 2.41 -12.24
CA VAL A 148 -9.77 1.22 -11.51
C VAL A 148 -8.95 0.33 -12.43
N HIS A 149 -7.70 0.05 -12.03
CA HIS A 149 -6.84 -0.94 -12.66
C HIS A 149 -6.75 -2.19 -11.78
N LEU A 150 -7.10 -3.35 -12.33
CA LEU A 150 -7.02 -4.64 -11.65
C LEU A 150 -5.83 -5.43 -12.19
N THR A 151 -5.01 -5.95 -11.28
CA THR A 151 -3.94 -6.90 -11.59
C THR A 151 -4.23 -8.18 -10.82
N LEU A 152 -4.76 -9.17 -11.54
CA LEU A 152 -5.32 -10.40 -10.96
C LEU A 152 -4.44 -11.60 -11.30
N PRO A 153 -4.43 -12.64 -10.44
CA PRO A 153 -3.62 -13.83 -10.69
C PRO A 153 -4.01 -14.61 -11.95
N GLU A 154 -3.00 -15.14 -12.63
CA GLU A 154 -3.12 -16.00 -13.81
C GLU A 154 -2.41 -17.35 -13.64
N ASP A 155 -1.61 -17.51 -12.58
CA ASP A 155 -0.88 -18.73 -12.28
C ASP A 155 -1.80 -19.87 -11.81
N LYS A 156 -2.30 -20.67 -12.76
CA LYS A 156 -3.15 -21.85 -12.49
C LYS A 156 -2.48 -22.92 -11.60
N SER A 157 -1.15 -22.92 -11.50
CA SER A 157 -0.41 -23.90 -10.71
C SER A 157 -0.39 -23.56 -9.23
N ASN A 158 -0.31 -22.27 -8.90
CA ASN A 158 -0.25 -21.80 -7.51
C ASN A 158 -1.55 -21.14 -7.03
N VAL A 159 -2.44 -20.74 -7.95
CA VAL A 159 -3.68 -20.03 -7.64
C VAL A 159 -4.87 -21.00 -7.69
N ARG A 160 -4.89 -21.96 -6.75
CA ARG A 160 -5.90 -23.04 -6.71
C ARG A 160 -6.94 -22.91 -5.59
N GLY A 161 -6.64 -22.14 -4.55
CA GLY A 161 -7.56 -21.94 -3.42
C GLY A 161 -8.79 -21.12 -3.80
N PHE A 162 -9.90 -21.37 -3.11
CA PHE A 162 -11.14 -20.58 -3.17
C PHE A 162 -11.67 -20.32 -4.58
N GLY A 163 -11.52 -21.28 -5.50
CA GLY A 163 -11.94 -21.11 -6.90
C GLY A 163 -11.17 -20.01 -7.63
N GLY A 164 -9.89 -19.84 -7.34
CA GLY A 164 -9.01 -18.82 -7.96
C GLY A 164 -9.10 -17.43 -7.32
N LYS A 165 -9.88 -17.28 -6.24
CA LYS A 165 -10.05 -16.02 -5.50
C LYS A 165 -8.94 -15.84 -4.47
N MET A 166 -7.72 -15.60 -4.93
CA MET A 166 -6.57 -15.35 -4.07
C MET A 166 -5.80 -14.11 -4.54
N TYR A 167 -5.05 -13.48 -3.65
CA TYR A 167 -4.12 -12.41 -3.98
C TYR A 167 -4.80 -11.26 -4.75
N GLY A 168 -4.16 -10.76 -5.81
CA GLY A 168 -4.67 -9.68 -6.64
C GLY A 168 -4.50 -8.31 -5.99
N VAL A 169 -4.22 -7.32 -6.82
CA VAL A 169 -4.19 -5.90 -6.41
C VAL A 169 -5.13 -5.07 -7.27
N ALA A 170 -5.63 -3.98 -6.71
CA ALA A 170 -6.37 -2.95 -7.43
C ALA A 170 -5.77 -1.58 -7.17
N SER A 171 -5.53 -0.82 -8.23
CA SER A 171 -5.12 0.58 -8.14
C SER A 171 -6.28 1.47 -8.56
N ILE A 172 -6.77 2.28 -7.62
CA ILE A 172 -7.90 3.20 -7.81
C ILE A 172 -7.32 4.60 -7.92
N ILE A 173 -7.40 5.21 -9.11
CA ILE A 173 -6.71 6.46 -9.44
C ILE A 173 -7.75 7.51 -9.80
N ARG A 174 -7.67 8.70 -9.20
CA ARG A 174 -8.62 9.78 -9.46
C ARG A 174 -8.54 10.20 -10.93
N SER A 175 -9.68 10.35 -11.61
CA SER A 175 -9.70 10.50 -13.08
C SER A 175 -8.96 11.75 -13.58
N ASP A 176 -9.09 12.88 -12.88
CA ASP A 176 -8.37 14.12 -13.21
C ASP A 176 -6.85 13.97 -13.08
N PHE A 177 -6.39 13.24 -12.07
CA PHE A 177 -4.99 12.90 -11.87
C PHE A 177 -4.51 11.89 -12.92
N TYR A 178 -5.33 10.90 -13.25
CA TYR A 178 -5.06 9.92 -14.31
C TYR A 178 -4.75 10.60 -15.64
N GLU A 179 -5.67 11.44 -16.13
CA GLU A 179 -5.54 12.11 -17.42
C GLU A 179 -4.33 13.06 -17.47
N LYS A 180 -4.11 13.81 -16.38
CA LYS A 180 -3.08 14.85 -16.35
C LYS A 180 -1.69 14.29 -16.11
N GLN A 181 -1.54 13.35 -15.19
CA GLN A 181 -0.24 12.98 -14.62
C GLN A 181 0.17 11.53 -14.87
N ILE A 182 -0.75 10.62 -15.19
CA ILE A 182 -0.36 9.23 -15.41
C ILE A 182 0.10 9.04 -16.86
N GLU A 183 1.28 8.46 -17.01
CA GLU A 183 1.85 8.08 -18.30
C GLU A 183 1.43 6.64 -18.63
N ARG A 184 1.56 5.73 -17.65
CA ARG A 184 1.29 4.32 -17.85
C ARG A 184 0.89 3.62 -16.55
N VAL A 185 0.00 2.64 -16.65
CA VAL A 185 -0.26 1.66 -15.58
C VAL A 185 0.02 0.27 -16.13
N ARG A 186 0.90 -0.50 -15.46
CA ARG A 186 1.35 -1.80 -15.98
C ARG A 186 1.60 -2.84 -14.88
N THR A 187 1.74 -4.10 -15.31
CA THR A 187 2.23 -5.21 -14.49
C THR A 187 3.74 -5.43 -14.71
N VAL A 188 4.27 -6.49 -14.11
CA VAL A 188 5.64 -6.99 -14.30
C VAL A 188 5.62 -8.43 -14.81
N GLU A 189 6.55 -8.77 -15.71
CA GLU A 189 6.56 -10.08 -16.40
C GLU A 189 6.85 -11.27 -15.46
N TRP A 190 7.63 -11.04 -14.39
CA TRP A 190 8.04 -12.07 -13.45
C TRP A 190 6.97 -12.43 -12.41
N ASP A 191 5.82 -11.76 -12.44
CA ASP A 191 4.72 -11.98 -11.51
C ASP A 191 3.44 -12.43 -12.21
N ARG A 192 3.11 -13.71 -12.02
CA ARG A 192 1.86 -14.31 -12.49
C ARG A 192 0.80 -14.48 -11.40
N GLU A 193 1.10 -14.00 -10.18
CA GLU A 193 0.20 -14.10 -9.04
C GLU A 193 -0.60 -12.81 -8.78
N GLY A 194 -0.41 -11.77 -9.61
CA GLY A 194 -1.16 -10.52 -9.54
C GLY A 194 -0.86 -9.70 -8.28
N ARG A 195 0.41 -9.65 -7.89
CA ARG A 195 0.94 -9.05 -6.67
C ARG A 195 1.52 -7.66 -6.86
N VAL A 196 1.92 -7.30 -8.08
CA VAL A 196 2.56 -6.02 -8.36
C VAL A 196 1.87 -5.29 -9.50
N ASN A 197 1.48 -4.05 -9.24
CA ASN A 197 1.06 -3.08 -10.26
C ASN A 197 1.90 -1.81 -10.11
N ILE A 198 2.35 -1.25 -11.24
CA ILE A 198 3.20 -0.04 -11.26
C ILE A 198 2.45 1.04 -12.03
N ILE A 199 2.31 2.20 -11.39
CA ILE A 199 1.75 3.43 -11.95
C ILE A 199 2.92 4.37 -12.20
N GLU A 200 3.20 4.64 -13.46
CA GLU A 200 4.24 5.53 -13.93
C GLU A 200 3.62 6.89 -14.26
N THR A 201 4.12 7.95 -13.64
CA THR A 201 3.68 9.31 -13.87
C THR A 201 4.55 10.01 -14.91
N LYS A 202 4.00 11.04 -15.56
CA LYS A 202 4.72 11.92 -16.47
C LYS A 202 5.91 12.57 -15.76
N ASP A 203 5.78 12.93 -14.49
CA ASP A 203 6.85 13.56 -13.71
C ASP A 203 7.97 12.60 -13.29
N ARG A 204 8.07 11.38 -13.86
CA ARG A 204 9.09 10.36 -13.54
C ARG A 204 9.02 9.81 -12.11
N THR A 205 7.81 9.72 -11.56
CA THR A 205 7.53 8.97 -10.33
C THR A 205 6.92 7.62 -10.66
N ALA A 206 7.46 6.54 -10.09
CA ALA A 206 6.90 5.20 -10.18
C ALA A 206 6.29 4.80 -8.84
N LEU A 207 4.97 4.66 -8.81
CA LEU A 207 4.20 4.20 -7.66
C LEU A 207 3.88 2.72 -7.80
N PHE A 208 4.37 1.91 -6.87
CA PHE A 208 4.11 0.47 -6.82
C PHE A 208 3.00 0.16 -5.83
N ASN A 209 2.05 -0.66 -6.27
CA ASN A 209 1.07 -1.35 -5.43
C ASN A 209 1.54 -2.81 -5.23
N ILE A 210 1.90 -3.17 -4.00
CA ILE A 210 2.62 -4.40 -3.71
C ILE A 210 1.85 -5.27 -2.71
N TYR A 211 1.62 -6.53 -3.09
CA TYR A 211 1.23 -7.59 -2.19
C TYR A 211 2.29 -8.71 -2.18
N ALA A 212 3.32 -8.55 -1.35
CA ALA A 212 4.44 -9.47 -1.31
C ALA A 212 4.02 -10.86 -0.82
N VAL A 213 4.90 -11.84 -1.08
CA VAL A 213 4.61 -13.24 -0.79
C VAL A 213 4.62 -13.48 0.72
N ASN A 214 3.50 -14.00 1.24
CA ASN A 214 3.51 -14.63 2.56
C ASN A 214 4.33 -15.94 2.51
N GLY A 215 5.38 -16.00 3.32
CA GLY A 215 6.32 -17.12 3.35
C GLY A 215 5.78 -18.28 4.19
N THR A 216 5.62 -19.45 3.56
CA THR A 216 5.22 -20.70 4.21
C THR A 216 5.98 -21.89 3.63
N THR A 217 5.87 -23.06 4.27
CA THR A 217 6.41 -24.33 3.77
C THR A 217 5.57 -24.95 2.65
N ASN A 218 4.46 -24.30 2.25
CA ASN A 218 3.63 -24.82 1.17
C ASN A 218 4.46 -24.91 -0.14
N PRO A 219 4.27 -25.96 -0.94
CA PRO A 219 4.96 -26.09 -2.23
C PRO A 219 4.68 -24.91 -3.15
N TYR A 220 5.73 -24.41 -3.80
CA TYR A 220 5.63 -23.53 -4.94
C TYR A 220 5.87 -24.33 -6.22
N ARG A 221 4.98 -24.17 -7.19
CA ARG A 221 4.99 -24.91 -8.45
C ARG A 221 5.42 -24.01 -9.59
N SER A 222 6.15 -24.55 -10.56
CA SER A 222 6.42 -23.86 -11.82
C SER A 222 5.11 -23.51 -12.52
N PRO A 223 4.87 -22.24 -12.91
CA PRO A 223 3.67 -21.88 -13.65
C PRO A 223 3.55 -22.61 -14.99
N ALA A 224 4.69 -22.92 -15.63
CA ALA A 224 4.75 -23.57 -16.93
C ALA A 224 4.51 -25.09 -16.86
N SER A 225 5.16 -25.78 -15.92
CA SER A 225 5.12 -27.26 -15.86
C SER A 225 4.25 -27.84 -14.74
N GLY A 226 3.83 -27.03 -13.76
CA GLY A 226 3.10 -27.49 -12.57
C GLY A 226 3.93 -28.30 -11.56
N LYS A 227 5.20 -28.60 -11.88
CA LYS A 227 6.12 -29.32 -10.98
C LYS A 227 6.51 -28.43 -9.79
N THR A 228 6.63 -29.04 -8.61
CA THR A 228 7.15 -28.35 -7.43
C THR A 228 8.61 -27.98 -7.65
N ILE A 229 8.95 -26.71 -7.46
CA ILE A 229 10.32 -26.18 -7.64
C ILE A 229 10.86 -25.50 -6.37
N GLY A 230 10.12 -25.56 -5.28
CA GLY A 230 10.49 -24.98 -3.99
C GLY A 230 9.28 -24.79 -3.09
N THR A 231 9.38 -23.84 -2.16
CA THR A 231 8.35 -23.47 -1.20
C THR A 231 7.93 -22.00 -1.38
N ARG A 232 6.90 -21.57 -0.64
CA ARG A 232 6.52 -20.14 -0.58
C ARG A 232 7.60 -19.28 0.08
N HIS A 233 8.45 -19.83 0.95
CA HIS A 233 9.64 -19.11 1.44
C HIS A 233 10.62 -18.82 0.30
N ASP A 234 10.92 -19.81 -0.54
CA ASP A 234 11.81 -19.61 -1.70
C ASP A 234 11.24 -18.60 -2.69
N ARG A 235 9.93 -18.66 -2.93
CA ARG A 235 9.23 -17.67 -3.77
C ARG A 235 9.27 -16.26 -3.15
N LYS A 236 9.25 -16.12 -1.82
CA LYS A 236 9.39 -14.82 -1.15
C LYS A 236 10.76 -14.20 -1.39
N LEU A 237 11.83 -14.96 -1.21
CA LEU A 237 13.19 -14.49 -1.48
C LEU A 237 13.40 -14.12 -2.97
N ALA A 238 12.84 -14.92 -3.88
CA ALA A 238 12.84 -14.60 -5.31
C ALA A 238 12.04 -13.33 -5.62
N PHE A 239 10.87 -13.14 -4.98
CA PHE A 239 10.06 -11.93 -5.12
C PHE A 239 10.84 -10.69 -4.68
N HIS A 240 11.52 -10.73 -3.54
CA HIS A 240 12.36 -9.60 -3.10
C HIS A 240 13.45 -9.25 -4.12
N ARG A 241 14.13 -10.27 -4.69
CA ARG A 241 15.15 -10.05 -5.72
C ARG A 241 14.58 -9.39 -6.96
N HIS A 242 13.49 -9.94 -7.53
CA HIS A 242 12.89 -9.38 -8.74
C HIS A 242 12.31 -7.97 -8.54
N LEU A 243 11.77 -7.70 -7.34
CA LEU A 243 11.31 -6.36 -7.00
C LEU A 243 12.49 -5.38 -6.91
N LEU A 244 13.60 -5.77 -6.29
CA LEU A 244 14.82 -4.96 -6.24
C LEU A 244 15.36 -4.68 -7.65
N ASP A 245 15.47 -5.71 -8.49
CA ASP A 245 15.96 -5.58 -9.88
C ASP A 245 15.11 -4.56 -10.67
N GLU A 246 13.77 -4.61 -10.52
CA GLU A 246 12.86 -3.67 -11.18
C GLU A 246 13.00 -2.24 -10.64
N CYS A 247 13.19 -2.08 -9.33
CA CYS A 247 13.42 -0.78 -8.70
C CYS A 247 14.74 -0.15 -9.18
N GLN A 248 15.83 -0.90 -9.14
CA GLN A 248 17.15 -0.43 -9.59
C GLN A 248 17.18 -0.11 -11.08
N ARG A 249 16.42 -0.85 -11.91
CA ARG A 249 16.25 -0.49 -13.32
C ARG A 249 15.57 0.88 -13.45
N LEU A 250 14.47 1.10 -12.74
CA LEU A 250 13.76 2.39 -12.79
C LEU A 250 14.61 3.55 -12.22
N GLU A 251 15.33 3.37 -11.11
CA GLU A 251 16.20 4.43 -10.58
C GLU A 251 17.32 4.80 -11.56
N ARG A 252 17.94 3.81 -12.23
CA ARG A 252 18.93 4.07 -13.29
C ARG A 252 18.33 4.83 -14.47
N ASP A 253 17.06 4.58 -14.78
CA ASP A 253 16.31 5.28 -15.82
C ASP A 253 15.79 6.67 -15.35
N GLY A 254 16.23 7.14 -14.17
CA GLY A 254 15.92 8.47 -13.63
C GLY A 254 14.57 8.57 -12.92
N TRP A 255 13.93 7.45 -12.59
CA TRP A 255 12.67 7.46 -11.86
C TRP A 255 12.88 7.61 -10.36
N GLN A 256 11.99 8.34 -9.72
CA GLN A 256 11.82 8.31 -8.28
C GLN A 256 10.76 7.30 -7.89
N LEU A 257 10.97 6.59 -6.78
CA LEU A 257 10.15 5.45 -6.42
C LEU A 257 9.31 5.71 -5.18
N ILE A 258 8.08 5.19 -5.20
CA ILE A 258 7.21 5.04 -4.04
C ILE A 258 6.68 3.61 -4.07
N LEU A 259 7.17 2.75 -3.17
CA LEU A 259 6.72 1.38 -3.02
C LEU A 259 5.73 1.32 -1.87
N ALA A 260 4.49 0.93 -2.13
CA ALA A 260 3.44 0.92 -1.12
C ALA A 260 2.67 -0.41 -1.11
N GLY A 261 2.49 -1.00 0.07
CA GLY A 261 1.72 -2.23 0.20
C GLY A 261 2.16 -3.14 1.34
N ASP A 262 1.60 -4.34 1.34
CA ASP A 262 1.84 -5.38 2.32
C ASP A 262 3.07 -6.22 1.91
N PHE A 263 4.15 -6.08 2.66
CA PHE A 263 5.39 -6.83 2.45
C PHE A 263 5.42 -8.17 3.20
N ASN A 264 4.36 -8.47 3.98
CA ASN A 264 4.24 -9.66 4.80
C ASN A 264 5.44 -9.85 5.74
N ILE A 265 6.01 -8.75 6.25
CA ILE A 265 7.23 -8.80 7.07
C ILE A 265 7.34 -7.61 8.02
N ALA A 266 7.49 -7.87 9.31
CA ALA A 266 7.87 -6.84 10.28
C ALA A 266 9.41 -6.74 10.32
N ARG A 267 9.95 -5.53 10.20
CA ARG A 267 11.40 -5.30 9.99
C ARG A 267 12.23 -5.28 11.26
N ASN A 268 11.70 -4.68 12.32
CA ASN A 268 12.42 -4.45 13.58
C ASN A 268 11.60 -4.93 14.78
N ARG A 269 12.23 -5.10 15.94
CA ARG A 269 11.54 -5.55 17.17
C ARG A 269 10.33 -4.70 17.54
N ILE A 270 10.41 -3.39 17.27
CA ILE A 270 9.35 -2.42 17.52
C ILE A 270 8.13 -2.60 16.60
N ASP A 271 8.31 -3.27 15.46
CA ASP A 271 7.28 -3.51 14.45
C ASP A 271 6.42 -4.75 14.76
N GLY A 272 6.58 -5.40 15.93
CA GLY A 272 5.74 -6.51 16.37
C GLY A 272 5.42 -6.47 17.85
N HIS A 273 4.19 -6.80 18.22
CA HIS A 273 3.69 -6.86 19.59
C HIS A 273 2.78 -8.09 19.81
N PRO A 274 2.89 -8.80 20.96
CA PRO A 274 3.84 -8.55 22.05
C PRO A 274 5.28 -8.86 21.66
N ASN A 275 5.49 -9.74 20.67
CA ASN A 275 6.79 -10.15 20.18
C ASN A 275 6.86 -10.04 18.65
N LEU A 276 8.07 -9.80 18.15
CA LEU A 276 8.34 -9.93 16.73
C LEU A 276 8.26 -11.41 16.32
N ARG A 277 7.75 -11.68 15.13
CA ARG A 277 7.67 -13.04 14.61
C ARG A 277 9.06 -13.59 14.25
N GLU A 278 9.45 -14.66 14.91
CA GLU A 278 10.76 -15.31 14.71
C GLU A 278 10.65 -16.81 14.38
N TYR A 279 9.46 -17.41 14.60
CA TYR A 279 9.20 -18.82 14.29
C TYR A 279 8.18 -18.99 13.14
N PRO A 280 8.43 -19.93 12.21
CA PRO A 280 9.68 -20.67 12.03
C PRO A 280 10.87 -19.77 11.65
N THR A 281 12.11 -20.26 11.80
CA THR A 281 13.37 -19.52 11.59
C THR A 281 13.43 -18.80 10.24
N GLN A 282 12.71 -19.30 9.23
CA GLN A 282 12.56 -18.64 7.94
C GLN A 282 12.03 -17.20 8.04
N HIS A 283 11.26 -16.83 9.06
CA HIS A 283 10.87 -15.42 9.27
C HIS A 283 12.07 -14.53 9.56
N VAL A 284 13.06 -15.03 10.29
CA VAL A 284 14.33 -14.32 10.55
C VAL A 284 15.12 -14.15 9.25
N PHE A 285 15.25 -15.23 8.45
CA PHE A 285 15.98 -15.16 7.17
C PHE A 285 15.31 -14.25 6.15
N ASN A 286 13.98 -14.34 6.00
CA ASN A 286 13.24 -13.45 5.12
C ASN A 286 13.38 -11.98 5.53
N ARG A 287 13.48 -11.71 6.85
CA ARG A 287 13.62 -10.35 7.40
C ARG A 287 15.01 -9.80 7.15
N ALA A 288 16.04 -10.60 7.39
CA ALA A 288 17.41 -10.24 7.04
C ALA A 288 17.55 -9.95 5.53
N ASP A 289 16.95 -10.80 4.68
CA ASP A 289 16.97 -10.59 3.23
C ASP A 289 16.28 -9.29 2.81
N PHE A 290 15.10 -9.01 3.39
CA PHE A 290 14.35 -7.79 3.12
C PHE A 290 15.10 -6.54 3.59
N ASN A 291 15.64 -6.55 4.81
CA ASN A 291 16.40 -5.43 5.36
C ASN A 291 17.64 -5.12 4.53
N ARG A 292 18.43 -6.16 4.19
CA ARG A 292 19.60 -6.03 3.33
C ARG A 292 19.23 -5.41 1.98
N LYS A 293 18.29 -6.02 1.24
CA LYS A 293 17.94 -5.58 -0.12
C LYS A 293 17.33 -4.18 -0.19
N PHE A 294 16.48 -3.80 0.77
CA PHE A 294 15.68 -2.59 0.63
C PHE A 294 16.15 -1.41 1.48
N PHE A 295 17.04 -1.59 2.46
CA PHE A 295 17.37 -0.53 3.42
C PHE A 295 18.85 -0.42 3.78
N GLU A 296 19.56 -1.55 3.95
CA GLU A 296 20.88 -1.57 4.59
C GLU A 296 22.04 -1.66 3.60
N ASP A 297 21.90 -2.43 2.52
CA ASP A 297 22.98 -2.74 1.59
C ASP A 297 23.18 -1.62 0.56
N GLU A 298 24.44 -1.27 0.28
CA GLU A 298 24.78 -0.26 -0.74
C GLU A 298 24.46 -0.76 -2.15
N GLU A 299 24.57 -2.07 -2.37
CA GLU A 299 24.13 -2.74 -3.61
C GLU A 299 22.62 -3.00 -3.63
N GLY A 300 21.90 -2.65 -2.56
CA GLY A 300 20.46 -2.71 -2.46
C GLY A 300 19.76 -1.46 -3.02
N LEU A 301 18.52 -1.25 -2.60
CA LEU A 301 17.76 -0.04 -2.90
C LEU A 301 18.17 1.12 -1.97
N ALA A 302 18.62 0.80 -0.76
CA ALA A 302 18.84 1.76 0.32
C ALA A 302 17.65 2.75 0.49
N GLY A 303 16.43 2.25 0.36
CA GLY A 303 15.20 3.02 0.41
C GLY A 303 14.89 3.56 1.80
N ILE A 304 13.99 4.54 1.86
CA ILE A 304 13.56 5.18 3.10
C ILE A 304 12.23 4.58 3.55
N ASP A 305 12.21 3.94 4.73
CA ASP A 305 10.97 3.59 5.44
C ASP A 305 10.29 4.87 5.93
N VAL A 306 9.30 5.36 5.19
CA VAL A 306 8.73 6.69 5.37
C VAL A 306 8.15 6.88 6.77
N PHE A 307 7.47 5.87 7.32
CA PHE A 307 6.88 5.99 8.66
C PHE A 307 7.96 6.17 9.73
N ARG A 308 9.03 5.36 9.68
CA ARG A 308 10.15 5.48 10.64
C ARG A 308 10.93 6.76 10.43
N TYR A 309 11.09 7.21 9.19
CA TYR A 309 11.73 8.48 8.88
C TYR A 309 11.00 9.67 9.50
N LEU A 310 9.67 9.70 9.46
CA LEU A 310 8.86 10.82 9.96
C LEU A 310 8.45 10.71 11.42
N LYS A 311 8.18 9.51 11.92
CA LYS A 311 7.60 9.26 13.26
C LYS A 311 8.57 8.56 14.23
N GLY A 312 9.81 8.29 13.79
CA GLY A 312 10.84 7.66 14.62
C GLY A 312 10.38 6.34 15.24
N ASP A 313 10.45 6.27 16.57
CA ASP A 313 10.12 5.09 17.36
C ASP A 313 8.65 5.02 17.82
N GLU A 314 7.75 5.80 17.23
CA GLU A 314 6.31 5.65 17.50
C GLU A 314 5.83 4.22 17.20
N LYS A 315 5.12 3.61 18.16
CA LYS A 315 4.55 2.26 17.98
C LYS A 315 3.17 2.36 17.34
N ARG A 316 3.12 2.09 16.04
CA ARG A 316 1.88 1.86 15.29
C ARG A 316 2.02 0.64 14.41
N TYR A 317 0.90 -0.05 14.21
CA TYR A 317 0.85 -1.33 13.53
C TYR A 317 -0.13 -1.30 12.38
N THR A 318 0.09 -2.20 11.41
CA THR A 318 -0.73 -2.24 10.20
C THR A 318 -1.60 -3.48 10.13
N TYR A 319 -1.20 -4.56 10.82
CA TYR A 319 -1.92 -5.83 10.90
C TYR A 319 -2.40 -6.12 12.32
N HIS A 320 -3.70 -6.41 12.46
CA HIS A 320 -4.38 -6.80 13.69
C HIS A 320 -5.24 -8.04 13.44
N PRO A 321 -4.88 -9.21 14.00
CA PRO A 321 -5.64 -10.44 13.81
C PRO A 321 -7.12 -10.28 14.17
N ARG A 322 -8.00 -10.84 13.34
CA ARG A 322 -9.43 -10.93 13.66
C ARG A 322 -9.66 -11.85 14.86
N GLY A 323 -10.68 -11.53 15.67
CA GLY A 323 -11.08 -12.35 16.82
C GLY A 323 -10.18 -12.24 18.04
N ARG A 324 -9.21 -11.32 18.03
CA ARG A 324 -8.41 -10.95 19.22
C ARG A 324 -8.80 -9.55 19.69
N GLU A 325 -8.53 -9.27 20.97
CA GLU A 325 -8.63 -7.92 21.51
C GLU A 325 -7.71 -6.97 20.72
N TRP A 326 -8.21 -5.77 20.43
CA TRP A 326 -7.45 -4.77 19.67
C TRP A 326 -6.12 -4.46 20.36
N GLY A 327 -5.03 -4.51 19.60
CA GLY A 327 -3.68 -4.22 20.11
C GLY A 327 -3.03 -5.33 20.94
N SER A 328 -3.75 -6.42 21.28
CA SER A 328 -3.16 -7.55 22.03
C SER A 328 -2.14 -8.36 21.23
N SER A 329 -2.19 -8.26 19.90
CA SER A 329 -1.25 -8.87 18.97
C SER A 329 -1.29 -8.07 17.67
N CYS A 330 -0.14 -7.61 17.20
CA CYS A 330 -0.08 -6.78 16.00
C CYS A 330 1.32 -6.76 15.39
N ASP A 331 1.38 -6.51 14.08
CA ASP A 331 2.61 -6.37 13.32
C ASP A 331 2.50 -5.15 12.38
N ARG A 332 3.62 -4.48 12.10
CA ARG A 332 3.74 -3.49 11.03
C ARG A 332 4.38 -4.18 9.82
N VAL A 333 3.53 -4.61 8.89
CA VAL A 333 3.91 -5.37 7.69
C VAL A 333 3.60 -4.63 6.39
N ASP A 334 2.86 -3.53 6.48
CA ASP A 334 2.57 -2.64 5.35
C ASP A 334 3.52 -1.44 5.42
N PHE A 335 4.15 -1.12 4.29
CA PHE A 335 5.16 -0.07 4.21
C PHE A 335 4.87 0.89 3.08
N ILE A 336 5.35 2.12 3.27
CA ILE A 336 5.67 3.04 2.19
C ILE A 336 7.19 3.22 2.22
N ILE A 337 7.85 2.79 1.15
CA ILE A 337 9.30 2.89 0.96
C ILE A 337 9.55 3.82 -0.22
N THR A 338 10.37 4.85 -0.06
CA THR A 338 10.70 5.77 -1.17
C THR A 338 12.16 5.68 -1.57
N SER A 339 12.49 6.10 -2.79
CA SER A 339 13.89 6.36 -3.15
C SER A 339 14.47 7.49 -2.30
N LYS A 340 15.80 7.50 -2.11
CA LYS A 340 16.49 8.59 -1.39
C LYS A 340 16.31 9.93 -2.10
N SER A 341 16.31 9.92 -3.44
CA SER A 341 16.17 11.12 -4.28
C SER A 341 14.87 11.87 -4.00
N LEU A 342 13.75 11.17 -3.80
CA LEU A 342 12.46 11.78 -3.46
C LEU A 342 12.53 12.60 -2.16
N VAL A 343 13.18 12.05 -1.14
CA VAL A 343 13.35 12.74 0.16
C VAL A 343 14.36 13.87 0.06
N ALA A 344 15.49 13.65 -0.65
CA ALA A 344 16.53 14.65 -0.84
C ALA A 344 16.03 15.91 -1.59
N GLU A 345 15.10 15.74 -2.53
CA GLU A 345 14.42 16.84 -3.22
C GLU A 345 13.31 17.51 -2.40
N GLY A 346 13.11 17.11 -1.13
CA GLY A 346 12.11 17.70 -0.25
C GLY A 346 10.66 17.45 -0.70
N ARG A 347 10.43 16.34 -1.44
CA ARG A 347 9.10 15.99 -1.96
C ARG A 347 8.26 15.27 -0.92
N LEU A 348 8.85 14.55 0.03
CA LEU A 348 8.09 13.90 1.11
C LEU A 348 7.49 14.97 2.04
N VAL A 349 6.16 15.01 2.16
CA VAL A 349 5.44 16.01 2.96
C VAL A 349 5.03 15.43 4.31
N ASP A 350 4.27 14.35 4.31
CA ASP A 350 3.81 13.67 5.52
C ASP A 350 3.41 12.21 5.19
N ALA A 351 3.25 11.41 6.22
CA ALA A 351 2.72 10.05 6.13
C ALA A 351 2.19 9.61 7.48
N ASP A 352 1.23 8.69 7.47
CA ASP A 352 0.78 8.07 8.72
C ASP A 352 0.17 6.67 8.52
N ILE A 353 -0.02 5.98 9.64
CA ILE A 353 -0.73 4.72 9.78
C ILE A 353 -2.06 5.01 10.48
N LEU A 354 -3.17 4.61 9.87
CA LEU A 354 -4.51 4.77 10.44
C LEU A 354 -4.83 3.64 11.45
N ASP A 355 -4.01 3.52 12.48
CA ASP A 355 -4.01 2.45 13.49
C ASP A 355 -5.24 2.50 14.41
N SER A 356 -6.41 2.11 13.90
CA SER A 356 -7.64 1.98 14.68
C SER A 356 -8.58 0.91 14.12
N ALA A 357 -9.38 0.30 15.00
CA ALA A 357 -10.38 -0.70 14.60
C ALA A 357 -11.40 -0.15 13.58
N LYS A 358 -11.73 1.14 13.68
CA LYS A 358 -12.65 1.83 12.75
C LYS A 358 -12.06 1.94 11.34
N GLU A 359 -10.77 2.26 11.23
CA GLU A 359 -10.10 2.41 9.95
C GLU A 359 -9.74 1.05 9.32
N ARG A 360 -9.45 0.03 10.15
CA ARG A 360 -9.30 -1.37 9.69
C ARG A 360 -10.53 -1.89 8.96
N GLY A 361 -11.71 -1.42 9.37
CA GLY A 361 -12.99 -1.84 8.79
C GLY A 361 -13.15 -3.37 8.81
N PRO A 362 -13.56 -3.99 7.68
CA PRO A 362 -13.73 -5.44 7.62
C PRO A 362 -12.42 -6.20 7.46
N SER A 363 -11.27 -5.54 7.21
CA SER A 363 -9.97 -6.20 7.01
C SER A 363 -9.35 -6.69 8.32
N ASP A 364 -8.19 -7.33 8.25
CA ASP A 364 -7.22 -7.45 9.34
C ASP A 364 -6.11 -6.40 9.24
N HIS A 365 -6.03 -5.62 8.15
CA HIS A 365 -5.07 -4.53 8.01
C HIS A 365 -5.73 -3.14 8.09
N VAL A 366 -4.99 -2.16 8.61
CA VAL A 366 -5.37 -0.74 8.54
C VAL A 366 -4.71 -0.06 7.32
N PRO A 367 -5.32 1.01 6.78
CA PRO A 367 -4.72 1.82 5.73
C PRO A 367 -3.48 2.58 6.21
N ILE A 368 -2.50 2.74 5.31
CA ILE A 368 -1.37 3.64 5.45
C ILE A 368 -1.40 4.67 4.32
N TRP A 369 -0.81 5.84 4.50
CA TRP A 369 -0.77 6.86 3.46
C TRP A 369 0.50 7.69 3.47
N VAL A 370 0.80 8.28 2.32
CA VAL A 370 1.87 9.26 2.12
C VAL A 370 1.35 10.44 1.32
N GLU A 371 1.89 11.61 1.61
CA GLU A 371 1.70 12.83 0.86
C GLU A 371 3.05 13.28 0.30
N VAL A 372 3.09 13.51 -1.01
CA VAL A 372 4.30 13.91 -1.74
C VAL A 372 4.03 15.08 -2.66
N LYS A 373 5.01 15.95 -2.86
CA LYS A 373 4.96 16.97 -3.92
C LYS A 373 5.21 16.32 -5.29
N PRO A 374 4.59 16.82 -6.38
CA PRO A 374 5.01 16.49 -7.74
C PRO A 374 6.50 16.78 -7.95
N GLN A 375 7.16 16.05 -8.84
CA GLN A 375 8.53 16.37 -9.23
C GLN A 375 8.51 17.67 -10.01
N LEU A 376 9.29 18.65 -9.56
CA LEU A 376 9.55 19.83 -10.37
C LEU A 376 10.44 19.39 -11.52
N ARG A 377 9.91 19.38 -12.74
CA ARG A 377 10.77 19.23 -13.92
C ARG A 377 11.61 20.51 -14.03
N PRO A 378 12.93 20.43 -14.18
CA PRO A 378 13.66 21.57 -14.70
C PRO A 378 13.06 21.90 -16.06
N GLU A 379 12.71 23.17 -16.29
CA GLU A 379 12.33 23.67 -17.62
C GLU A 379 13.34 23.12 -18.63
N SER A 380 12.84 22.49 -19.69
CA SER A 380 13.73 22.04 -20.76
C SER A 380 14.54 23.25 -21.25
N ALA A 381 15.81 23.05 -21.54
CA ALA A 381 16.71 24.09 -22.03
C ALA A 381 16.22 24.76 -23.34
N GLU A 382 15.17 24.22 -23.97
CA GLU A 382 14.46 24.80 -25.12
C GLU A 382 13.58 26.00 -24.75
N GLN A 383 13.05 26.08 -23.52
CA GLN A 383 12.22 27.22 -23.07
C GLN A 383 13.03 28.41 -22.53
N ARG A 384 14.35 28.27 -22.41
CA ARG A 384 15.26 29.36 -22.02
C ARG A 384 15.86 30.12 -23.21
N LYS A 385 15.38 29.83 -24.43
CA LYS A 385 15.86 30.43 -25.68
C LYS A 385 14.82 31.29 -26.42
N GLU A 386 13.65 31.51 -25.82
CA GLU A 386 12.73 32.59 -26.20
C GLU A 386 12.80 33.68 -25.13
#